data_AF-A0A9D5VXE8-F1
#
_entry.id   AF-A0A9D5VXE8-F1
#
_cell.length_a   1.000
_cell.length_b   1.000
_cell.length_c   1.000
_cell.angle_alpha   90.00
_cell.angle_beta   90.00
_cell.angle_gamma   90.00
#
_symmetry.space_group_name_H-M   'P 1'
#
loop_
_entity.id
_entity.type
_entity.pdbx_description
1 polymer ?
#
loop_
_entity_poly.entity_id
_entity_poly.type
_entity_poly.pdbx_seq_one_letter_code
_entity_poly.pdbx_strand_id
1 'polypeptide(L)'
;MQKIFILFLLTICGYSYSYSEVYQNFDSNDWIYSSNLINPNENIKTCGFYSKKTYGKIYDYFTYYRNTYNNSHMGFETYGYLAIDEKTAVIGNSLRIIVTGGKNSSGEYGAPIFSKEDFLKSDKKEIPQNIKVGHPTIYFCNTSNSDSPVYFPYAKGCNRLSLYVKMPKDLSNGTGGSGNPPQLTVDIGPFNGVGGHWYHGFYNQGGGWTHILVDGHPIHNNSWADAKSYPYPSSSLRDMGTEYFSTMYRWYITFLPYEGISVPPYSVWIDEIEFYNDPEPQNNETINSPAITYHPEPNFFEVGFSDKYKNNEHSDSKYEVRYSFSQITNDNYKDAKPVIVQPDDRYNISMNIDGQFNKFWTYYPNVWAAFKLSPQDETKLTSGTRVYFAIKDISKRPYNLGTFDREGDNAIVPSADGKKRIDLIKRIDYIVDKNVQIVPPKIDDNKNKKRPQKVKNLRIIS
;
A
#
# COMPACT_ATOMS: atom_id res chain seq x y z
N MET A 1 10.38 27.92 16.28
CA MET A 1 9.47 28.13 15.14
C MET A 1 9.66 26.94 14.19
N GLN A 2 9.06 25.80 14.53
CA GLN A 2 9.09 24.58 13.72
C GLN A 2 7.87 24.63 12.80
N LYS A 3 8.12 24.69 11.50
CA LYS A 3 7.10 24.54 10.47
C LYS A 3 7.14 23.08 10.03
N ILE A 4 6.12 22.31 10.37
CA ILE A 4 5.88 20.98 9.84
C ILE A 4 4.93 21.15 8.65
N PHE A 5 5.47 21.04 7.45
CA PHE A 5 4.72 21.06 6.20
C PHE A 5 4.57 19.61 5.71
N ILE A 6 3.32 19.14 5.64
CA ILE A 6 2.92 17.99 4.81
C ILE A 6 2.57 18.61 3.46
N LEU A 7 3.44 18.41 2.46
CA LEU A 7 3.28 19.00 1.14
C LEU A 7 2.72 17.95 0.19
N PHE A 8 1.42 18.03 -0.10
CA PHE A 8 0.89 17.44 -1.33
C PHE A 8 1.42 18.24 -2.52
N LEU A 9 2.31 17.64 -3.31
CA LEU A 9 2.79 18.20 -4.58
C LEU A 9 1.76 17.95 -5.68
N LEU A 10 0.81 18.88 -5.83
CA LEU A 10 -0.07 18.95 -7.00
C LEU A 10 0.75 19.23 -8.26
N THR A 11 0.80 18.26 -9.17
CA THR A 11 1.19 18.50 -10.56
C THR A 11 -0.06 18.81 -11.37
N ILE A 12 -0.22 20.07 -11.77
CA ILE A 12 -1.28 20.54 -12.66
C ILE A 12 -0.92 20.16 -14.10
N CYS A 13 -1.86 19.55 -14.85
CA CYS A 13 -2.02 19.81 -16.28
C CYS A 13 -3.47 19.59 -16.74
N GLY A 14 -4.14 20.71 -17.00
CA GLY A 14 -5.01 20.95 -18.16
C GLY A 14 -6.16 19.99 -18.44
N TYR A 15 -7.35 20.30 -17.92
CA TYR A 15 -8.54 20.59 -18.75
C TYR A 15 -9.55 21.36 -17.90
N SER A 16 -10.06 22.46 -18.45
CA SER A 16 -11.02 23.34 -17.81
C SER A 16 -12.38 22.67 -17.67
N TYR A 17 -12.73 22.29 -16.45
CA TYR A 17 -14.11 22.42 -15.98
C TYR A 17 -14.10 23.29 -14.73
N SER A 18 -14.92 24.34 -14.74
CA SER A 18 -15.18 25.15 -13.56
C SER A 18 -15.83 24.29 -12.48
N TYR A 19 -15.02 23.77 -11.57
CA TYR A 19 -15.47 23.28 -10.26
C TYR A 19 -14.67 24.00 -9.19
N SER A 20 -15.15 25.19 -8.86
CA SER A 20 -14.93 25.80 -7.55
C SER A 20 -15.67 24.95 -6.53
N GLU A 21 -14.97 24.06 -5.81
CA GLU A 21 -15.15 23.77 -4.39
C GLU A 21 -14.40 22.48 -3.97
N VAL A 22 -13.61 22.61 -2.90
CA VAL A 22 -12.92 21.58 -2.11
C VAL A 22 -11.58 21.05 -2.64
N TYR A 23 -10.54 21.88 -2.55
CA TYR A 23 -9.18 21.41 -2.25
C TYR A 23 -8.82 21.85 -0.83
N GLN A 24 -8.83 20.92 0.13
CA GLN A 24 -8.33 21.19 1.48
C GLN A 24 -6.88 20.73 1.56
N ASN A 25 -5.97 21.70 1.68
CA ASN A 25 -4.59 21.43 2.08
C ASN A 25 -4.59 20.65 3.42
N PHE A 26 -3.85 19.55 3.50
CA PHE A 26 -3.60 18.83 4.75
C PHE A 26 -2.63 19.64 5.61
N ASP A 27 -3.13 20.32 6.65
CA ASP A 27 -2.28 20.92 7.69
C ASP A 27 -2.10 19.90 8.82
N SER A 28 -0.86 19.63 9.22
CA SER A 28 -0.56 18.79 10.38
C SER A 28 -1.19 19.32 11.68
N ASN A 29 -1.49 20.62 11.76
CA ASN A 29 -2.24 21.21 12.87
C ASN A 29 -3.70 20.74 12.96
N ASP A 30 -4.23 20.16 11.89
CA ASP A 30 -5.60 19.66 11.84
C ASP A 30 -5.74 18.26 12.41
N TRP A 31 -4.66 17.49 12.60
CA TRP A 31 -4.74 16.13 13.11
C TRP A 31 -4.37 16.04 14.60
N ILE A 32 -5.27 15.52 15.41
CA ILE A 32 -5.10 15.37 16.86
C ILE A 32 -4.91 13.89 17.21
N TYR A 33 -3.84 13.58 17.94
CA TYR A 33 -3.68 12.27 18.53
C TYR A 33 -4.67 12.05 19.68
N SER A 34 -5.26 10.86 19.75
CA SER A 34 -6.11 10.44 20.86
C SER A 34 -5.81 8.99 21.25
N SER A 35 -5.73 8.75 22.56
CA SER A 35 -5.65 7.42 23.19
C SER A 35 -7.02 6.83 23.56
N ASN A 36 -8.09 7.58 23.30
CA ASN A 36 -9.46 7.21 23.65
C ASN A 36 -10.39 7.31 22.45
N LEU A 37 -9.90 7.02 21.24
CA LEU A 37 -10.78 6.85 20.09
C LEU A 37 -11.63 5.60 20.32
N ILE A 38 -12.89 5.66 19.93
CA ILE A 38 -13.78 4.51 19.93
C ILE A 38 -13.90 4.07 18.48
N ASN A 39 -13.49 2.83 18.19
CA ASN A 39 -13.77 2.23 16.88
C ASN A 39 -15.30 2.07 16.77
N PRO A 40 -15.98 2.74 15.81
CA PRO A 40 -17.44 2.73 15.73
C PRO A 40 -18.02 1.35 15.40
N ASN A 41 -17.24 0.44 14.82
CA ASN A 41 -17.71 -0.91 14.50
C ASN A 41 -17.64 -1.86 15.70
N GLU A 42 -16.65 -1.68 16.57
CA GLU A 42 -16.34 -2.64 17.65
C GLU A 42 -16.68 -2.09 19.04
N ASN A 43 -16.90 -0.77 19.14
CA ASN A 43 -17.04 -0.06 20.40
C ASN A 43 -15.85 -0.29 21.37
N ILE A 44 -14.65 -0.52 20.81
CA ILE A 44 -13.41 -0.75 21.54
C ILE A 44 -12.60 0.54 21.58
N LYS A 45 -12.05 0.85 22.75
CA LYS A 45 -11.07 1.93 22.91
C LYS A 45 -9.77 1.59 22.19
N THR A 46 -9.31 2.54 21.40
CA THR A 46 -8.11 2.43 20.59
C THR A 46 -7.40 3.79 20.50
N CYS A 47 -6.19 3.78 19.96
CA CYS A 47 -5.43 4.99 19.70
C CYS A 47 -5.35 5.32 18.21
N GLY A 48 -5.16 6.60 17.93
CA GLY A 48 -4.92 7.08 16.58
C GLY A 48 -5.03 8.58 16.46
N PHE A 49 -5.29 9.04 15.24
CA PHE A 49 -5.35 10.46 14.92
C PHE A 49 -6.70 10.77 14.29
N TYR A 50 -7.31 11.88 14.65
CA TYR A 50 -8.54 12.37 14.01
C TYR A 50 -8.37 13.79 13.51
N SER A 51 -9.10 14.11 12.46
CA SER A 51 -9.11 15.44 11.85
C SER A 51 -10.01 16.39 12.65
N LYS A 52 -9.52 17.61 12.90
CA LYS A 52 -10.29 18.77 13.35
C LYS A 52 -11.21 19.28 12.25
N LYS A 53 -10.82 19.07 10.99
CA LYS A 53 -11.66 19.41 9.84
C LYS A 53 -12.80 18.41 9.77
N THR A 54 -14.00 18.95 9.69
CA THR A 54 -15.24 18.20 9.61
C THR A 54 -15.96 18.55 8.32
N TYR A 55 -16.76 17.62 7.82
CA TYR A 55 -17.76 17.87 6.77
C TYR A 55 -19.14 17.57 7.36
N GLY A 56 -19.72 18.60 7.99
CA GLY A 56 -20.89 18.47 8.85
C GLY A 56 -20.49 18.08 10.28
N LYS A 57 -21.04 16.96 10.78
CA LYS A 57 -20.67 16.39 12.10
C LYS A 57 -19.66 15.24 12.00
N ILE A 58 -19.17 14.98 10.79
CA ILE A 58 -18.32 13.83 10.47
C ILE A 58 -16.88 14.33 10.32
N TYR A 59 -15.95 13.56 10.86
CA TYR A 59 -14.52 13.79 10.70
C TYR A 59 -13.82 12.48 10.36
N ASP A 60 -12.70 12.61 9.65
CA ASP A 60 -11.83 11.49 9.32
C ASP A 60 -10.93 11.12 10.50
N TYR A 61 -10.57 9.85 10.61
CA TYR A 61 -9.59 9.38 11.57
C TYR A 61 -8.84 8.13 11.08
N PHE A 62 -7.59 8.03 11.52
CA PHE A 62 -6.76 6.83 11.42
C PHE A 62 -6.78 6.13 12.77
N THR A 63 -7.01 4.83 12.78
CA THR A 63 -7.05 4.07 14.02
C THR A 63 -6.22 2.81 13.93
N TYR A 64 -5.51 2.51 15.02
CA TYR A 64 -4.96 1.19 15.22
C TYR A 64 -6.11 0.21 15.41
N TYR A 65 -6.18 -0.84 14.61
CA TYR A 65 -7.21 -1.87 14.76
C TYR A 65 -6.78 -2.92 15.78
N ARG A 66 -7.65 -3.20 16.74
CA ARG A 66 -7.42 -4.18 17.79
C ARG A 66 -8.21 -5.43 17.47
N ASN A 67 -7.57 -6.37 16.76
CA ASN A 67 -8.24 -7.63 16.47
C ASN A 67 -8.48 -8.44 17.75
N THR A 68 -9.73 -8.52 18.20
CA THR A 68 -10.09 -9.37 19.36
C THR A 68 -10.34 -10.84 18.94
N TYR A 69 -10.53 -11.11 17.65
CA TYR A 69 -10.76 -12.43 17.08
C TYR A 69 -9.45 -13.03 16.56
N ASN A 70 -8.68 -13.62 17.49
CA ASN A 70 -7.34 -14.14 17.26
C ASN A 70 -7.38 -15.52 16.58
N ASN A 71 -7.17 -15.59 15.27
CA ASN A 71 -7.10 -16.85 14.53
C ASN A 71 -6.34 -16.70 13.19
N SER A 72 -6.07 -17.82 12.54
CA SER A 72 -5.34 -17.87 11.26
C SER A 72 -6.10 -17.31 10.05
N HIS A 73 -7.35 -16.88 10.23
CA HIS A 73 -8.16 -16.25 9.18
C HIS A 73 -8.22 -14.72 9.32
N MET A 74 -8.44 -14.22 10.53
CA MET A 74 -8.61 -12.79 10.85
C MET A 74 -7.32 -12.11 11.31
N GLY A 75 -6.31 -12.89 11.70
CA GLY A 75 -5.09 -12.36 12.29
C GLY A 75 -5.01 -12.55 13.80
N PHE A 76 -3.90 -12.08 14.39
CA PHE A 76 -3.69 -12.02 15.82
C PHE A 76 -3.44 -10.58 16.27
N GLU A 77 -3.94 -10.24 17.46
CA GLU A 77 -3.84 -8.92 18.07
C GLU A 77 -2.38 -8.50 18.24
N THR A 78 -2.08 -7.24 17.94
CA THR A 78 -0.80 -6.61 18.27
C THR A 78 -0.98 -5.52 19.31
N TYR A 79 0.01 -5.40 20.18
CA TYR A 79 0.15 -4.32 21.16
C TYR A 79 1.08 -3.26 20.61
N GLY A 80 0.72 -2.00 20.83
CA GLY A 80 1.40 -0.91 20.18
C GLY A 80 0.65 0.41 20.23
N TYR A 81 1.18 1.36 19.49
CA TYR A 81 0.58 2.67 19.35
C TYR A 81 1.01 3.36 18.06
N LEU A 82 0.27 4.40 17.69
CA LEU A 82 0.59 5.28 16.57
C LEU A 82 1.41 6.49 17.03
N ALA A 83 2.34 6.93 16.18
CA ALA A 83 3.16 8.12 16.38
C ALA A 83 3.45 8.78 15.03
N ILE A 84 3.96 10.02 15.06
CA ILE A 84 4.53 10.69 13.89
C ILE A 84 6.06 10.55 13.97
N ASP A 85 6.70 10.22 12.86
CA ASP A 85 8.16 10.10 12.74
C ASP A 85 8.69 11.11 11.72
N GLU A 86 9.55 12.01 12.19
CA GLU A 86 10.18 13.07 11.38
C GLU A 86 11.50 12.62 10.73
N LYS A 87 12.00 11.42 11.07
CA LYS A 87 13.31 10.92 10.62
C LYS A 87 13.19 9.84 9.56
N THR A 88 12.13 9.06 9.62
CA THR A 88 11.85 7.99 8.64
C THR A 88 10.63 8.39 7.84
N ALA A 89 10.83 9.13 6.75
CA ALA A 89 9.78 9.61 5.88
C ALA A 89 10.30 9.65 4.45
N VAL A 90 9.42 9.45 3.47
CA VAL A 90 9.70 9.70 2.06
C VAL A 90 9.79 11.21 1.85
N ILE A 91 8.81 11.95 2.36
CA ILE A 91 8.79 13.42 2.37
C ILE A 91 8.27 13.88 3.74
N GLY A 92 8.96 14.83 4.37
CA GLY A 92 8.48 15.44 5.61
C GLY A 92 8.40 14.46 6.79
N ASN A 93 7.20 14.00 7.13
CA ASN A 93 6.96 13.11 8.26
C ASN A 93 6.01 11.98 7.87
N SER A 94 6.18 10.83 8.48
CA SER A 94 5.33 9.67 8.24
C SER A 94 4.51 9.29 9.47
N LEU A 95 3.43 8.56 9.23
CA LEU A 95 2.72 7.83 10.28
C LEU A 95 3.53 6.58 10.62
N ARG A 96 3.92 6.46 11.89
CA ARG A 96 4.63 5.31 12.42
C ARG A 96 3.72 4.46 13.30
N ILE A 97 3.65 3.18 12.99
CA ILE A 97 3.01 2.15 13.77
C ILE A 97 4.10 1.45 14.57
N ILE A 98 4.02 1.48 15.90
CA ILE A 98 5.00 0.84 16.78
C ILE A 98 4.35 -0.40 17.37
N VAL A 99 4.95 -1.56 17.16
CA VAL A 99 4.52 -2.82 17.76
C VAL A 99 5.47 -3.20 18.89
N THR A 100 4.94 -3.41 20.08
CA THR A 100 5.70 -3.71 21.31
C THR A 100 5.48 -5.13 21.82
N GLY A 101 4.42 -5.80 21.36
CA GLY A 101 3.99 -7.12 21.81
C GLY A 101 2.73 -7.54 21.06
N GLY A 102 2.06 -8.59 21.51
CA GLY A 102 0.84 -9.09 20.89
C GLY A 102 0.63 -10.57 21.10
N LYS A 103 -0.17 -11.16 20.23
CA LYS A 103 -0.53 -12.58 20.24
C LYS A 103 -0.07 -13.27 18.97
N ASN A 104 0.06 -14.58 19.03
CA ASN A 104 0.12 -15.48 17.89
C ASN A 104 -0.60 -16.79 18.25
N SER A 105 -0.53 -17.81 17.41
CA SER A 105 -1.15 -19.12 17.66
C SER A 105 -0.65 -19.83 18.94
N SER A 106 0.50 -19.45 19.46
CA SER A 106 1.15 -20.07 20.62
C SER A 106 0.87 -19.35 21.94
N GLY A 107 0.39 -18.10 21.91
CA GLY A 107 0.07 -17.36 23.14
C GLY A 107 0.17 -15.85 23.02
N GLU A 108 0.25 -15.21 24.18
CA GLU A 108 0.35 -13.76 24.35
C GLU A 108 1.73 -13.37 24.88
N TYR A 109 2.33 -12.33 24.31
CA TYR A 109 3.70 -11.92 24.59
C TYR A 109 3.83 -10.40 24.70
N GLY A 110 4.47 -9.95 25.77
CA GLY A 110 4.75 -8.54 26.05
C GLY A 110 3.59 -7.82 26.75
N ALA A 111 3.85 -6.59 27.19
CA ALA A 111 2.84 -5.82 27.92
C ALA A 111 1.70 -5.33 26.99
N PRO A 112 0.44 -5.34 27.46
CA PRO A 112 -0.73 -4.89 26.70
C PRO A 112 -0.76 -3.36 26.59
N ILE A 113 0.06 -2.82 25.70
CA ILE A 113 0.13 -1.41 25.35
C ILE A 113 -0.87 -1.13 24.24
N PHE A 114 -1.82 -0.21 24.45
CA PHE A 114 -2.84 0.13 23.46
C PHE A 114 -2.80 1.60 23.02
N SER A 115 -1.93 2.40 23.63
CA SER A 115 -1.72 3.81 23.32
C SER A 115 -0.32 4.27 23.70
N LYS A 116 0.06 5.46 23.22
CA LYS A 116 1.34 6.09 23.57
C LYS A 116 1.40 6.42 25.06
N GLU A 117 0.29 6.80 25.66
CA GLU A 117 0.16 7.10 27.08
C GLU A 117 0.33 5.84 27.93
N ASP A 118 -0.24 4.70 27.50
CA ASP A 118 0.01 3.41 28.16
C ASP A 118 1.50 3.06 28.13
N PHE A 119 2.14 3.25 26.97
CA PHE A 119 3.57 3.00 26.82
C PHE A 119 4.43 3.89 27.73
N LEU A 120 4.07 5.18 27.87
CA LEU A 120 4.81 6.13 28.69
C LEU A 120 4.58 5.90 30.19
N LYS A 121 3.41 5.38 30.59
CA LYS A 121 3.05 5.08 31.99
C LYS A 121 3.47 3.70 32.45
N SER A 122 3.67 2.75 31.53
CA SER A 122 4.01 1.38 31.90
C SER A 122 5.42 1.28 32.46
N ASP A 123 5.52 0.83 33.70
CA ASP A 123 6.79 0.43 34.34
C ASP A 123 7.32 -0.91 33.80
N LYS A 124 6.46 -1.69 33.12
CA LYS A 124 6.80 -2.98 32.52
C LYS A 124 6.78 -2.87 31.00
N LYS A 125 7.94 -2.56 30.42
CA LYS A 125 8.19 -2.68 28.99
C LYS A 125 8.75 -4.06 28.70
N GLU A 126 8.01 -5.11 29.08
CA GLU A 126 8.36 -6.48 28.72
C GLU A 126 8.22 -6.60 27.21
N ILE A 127 9.36 -6.68 26.55
CA ILE A 127 9.47 -6.76 25.09
C ILE A 127 9.81 -8.21 24.76
N PRO A 128 8.93 -8.92 24.03
CA PRO A 128 9.18 -10.29 23.61
C PRO A 128 10.53 -10.43 22.91
N GLN A 129 11.26 -11.50 23.19
CA GLN A 129 12.52 -11.81 22.50
C GLN A 129 12.32 -13.01 21.60
N ASN A 130 12.87 -12.97 20.39
CA ASN A 130 12.90 -14.08 19.43
C ASN A 130 11.53 -14.68 19.03
N ILE A 131 10.43 -13.95 19.26
CA ILE A 131 9.08 -14.38 18.96
C ILE A 131 8.42 -13.30 18.10
N LYS A 132 7.85 -13.71 16.95
CA LYS A 132 6.99 -12.84 16.16
C LYS A 132 5.58 -12.88 16.73
N VAL A 133 4.89 -11.74 16.67
CA VAL A 133 3.51 -11.60 17.15
C VAL A 133 2.70 -10.85 16.12
N GLY A 134 1.53 -11.41 15.81
CA GLY A 134 0.47 -10.83 15.01
C GLY A 134 0.91 -9.97 13.82
N HIS A 135 0.06 -9.03 13.49
CA HIS A 135 0.38 -8.01 12.50
C HIS A 135 -0.43 -6.75 12.81
N PRO A 136 0.16 -5.56 12.63
CA PRO A 136 -0.61 -4.34 12.78
C PRO A 136 -1.63 -4.22 11.64
N THR A 137 -2.81 -3.70 11.94
CA THR A 137 -3.80 -3.30 10.95
C THR A 137 -4.24 -1.88 11.27
N ILE A 138 -4.28 -1.00 10.27
CA ILE A 138 -4.72 0.39 10.43
C ILE A 138 -5.95 0.63 9.57
N TYR A 139 -6.96 1.24 10.15
CA TYR A 139 -8.14 1.70 9.42
C TYR A 139 -8.07 3.20 9.17
N PHE A 140 -8.51 3.56 7.97
CA PHE A 140 -8.72 4.89 7.45
C PHE A 140 -10.22 5.03 7.23
N CYS A 141 -10.88 5.85 8.03
CA CYS A 141 -12.34 5.92 8.07
C CYS A 141 -12.80 7.29 8.54
N ASN A 142 -14.11 7.51 8.52
CA ASN A 142 -14.74 8.64 9.17
C ASN A 142 -15.81 8.19 10.16
N THR A 143 -16.34 9.13 10.92
CA THR A 143 -17.29 8.85 12.00
C THR A 143 -18.73 8.56 11.56
N SER A 144 -18.99 8.44 10.26
CA SER A 144 -20.30 7.99 9.78
C SER A 144 -20.58 6.52 10.14
N ASN A 145 -21.87 6.17 10.26
CA ASN A 145 -22.29 4.79 10.47
C ASN A 145 -22.04 3.99 9.18
N SER A 146 -21.53 2.77 9.29
CA SER A 146 -21.35 1.84 8.17
C SER A 146 -22.67 1.53 7.42
N ASP A 147 -23.83 1.61 8.08
CA ASP A 147 -25.16 1.41 7.46
C ASP A 147 -25.66 2.63 6.68
N SER A 148 -25.07 3.81 6.93
CA SER A 148 -25.38 5.06 6.24
C SER A 148 -24.07 5.84 6.06
N PRO A 149 -23.13 5.29 5.28
CA PRO A 149 -21.78 5.82 5.22
C PRO A 149 -21.74 7.16 4.49
N VAL A 150 -20.85 8.04 4.93
CA VAL A 150 -20.48 9.22 4.16
C VAL A 150 -19.17 8.93 3.45
N TYR A 151 -19.17 9.08 2.13
CA TYR A 151 -18.00 8.84 1.30
C TYR A 151 -16.94 9.92 1.49
N PHE A 152 -15.68 9.56 1.27
CA PHE A 152 -14.57 10.49 1.33
C PHE A 152 -14.70 11.54 0.21
N PRO A 153 -14.87 12.84 0.53
CA PRO A 153 -15.04 13.86 -0.50
C PRO A 153 -13.85 13.94 -1.47
N TYR A 154 -12.63 13.72 -0.96
CA TYR A 154 -11.38 13.78 -1.71
C TYR A 154 -11.10 12.54 -2.57
N ALA A 155 -11.87 11.45 -2.42
CA ALA A 155 -11.77 10.28 -3.31
C ALA A 155 -12.66 10.40 -4.56
N LYS A 156 -13.58 11.38 -4.56
CA LYS A 156 -14.54 11.59 -5.65
C LYS A 156 -13.83 11.97 -6.95
N GLY A 157 -14.09 11.22 -8.01
CA GLY A 157 -13.49 11.42 -9.33
C GLY A 157 -12.04 10.92 -9.47
N CYS A 158 -11.44 10.41 -8.39
CA CYS A 158 -10.12 9.79 -8.44
C CYS A 158 -10.22 8.38 -9.01
N ASN A 159 -9.14 7.91 -9.63
CA ASN A 159 -9.02 6.53 -10.10
C ASN A 159 -7.80 5.82 -9.50
N ARG A 160 -7.09 6.47 -8.57
CA ARG A 160 -5.95 5.94 -7.84
C ARG A 160 -6.02 6.33 -6.37
N LEU A 161 -5.56 5.41 -5.53
CA LEU A 161 -5.05 5.67 -4.19
C LEU A 161 -3.58 5.25 -4.18
N SER A 162 -2.68 6.18 -3.89
CA SER A 162 -1.25 5.96 -3.75
C SER A 162 -0.84 6.14 -2.29
N LEU A 163 0.18 5.40 -1.88
CA LEU A 163 0.82 5.54 -0.58
C LEU A 163 2.20 4.88 -0.59
N TYR A 164 3.07 5.33 0.31
CA TYR A 164 4.31 4.65 0.63
C TYR A 164 4.22 3.88 1.93
N VAL A 165 4.80 2.69 1.96
CA VAL A 165 4.93 1.89 3.19
C VAL A 165 6.36 1.42 3.40
N LYS A 166 6.83 1.43 4.65
CA LYS A 166 8.13 0.86 5.03
C LYS A 166 7.90 -0.24 6.04
N MET A 167 8.29 -1.44 5.67
CA MET A 167 8.07 -2.65 6.46
C MET A 167 9.41 -3.20 7.00
N PRO A 168 9.41 -3.94 8.11
CA PRO A 168 10.61 -4.61 8.61
C PRO A 168 11.28 -5.48 7.54
N LYS A 169 12.61 -5.49 7.50
CA LYS A 169 13.39 -6.33 6.55
C LYS A 169 13.11 -7.83 6.67
N ASP A 170 12.58 -8.27 7.82
CA ASP A 170 12.27 -9.68 8.07
C ASP A 170 10.98 -10.14 7.36
N LEU A 171 10.22 -9.19 6.81
CA LEU A 171 9.03 -9.47 6.01
C LEU A 171 9.46 -9.94 4.62
N SER A 172 9.24 -11.23 4.36
CA SER A 172 9.52 -11.87 3.09
C SER A 172 8.22 -12.25 2.37
N ASN A 173 8.26 -12.25 1.05
CA ASN A 173 7.19 -12.79 0.19
C ASN A 173 7.28 -14.32 0.01
N GLY A 174 7.99 -15.01 0.90
CA GLY A 174 8.02 -16.48 0.97
C GLY A 174 9.26 -17.10 0.34
N THR A 175 9.32 -18.42 0.42
CA THR A 175 10.50 -19.21 0.02
C THR A 175 10.52 -19.58 -1.46
N GLY A 176 9.39 -19.43 -2.15
CA GLY A 176 9.20 -19.96 -3.50
C GLY A 176 9.27 -21.49 -3.58
N GLY A 177 9.49 -22.00 -4.79
CA GLY A 177 9.47 -23.44 -5.10
C GLY A 177 8.09 -23.97 -5.51
N SER A 178 8.02 -25.28 -5.80
CA SER A 178 6.80 -25.91 -6.32
C SER A 178 5.60 -25.70 -5.38
N GLY A 179 4.53 -25.10 -5.91
CA GLY A 179 3.29 -24.81 -5.19
C GLY A 179 3.32 -23.55 -4.33
N ASN A 180 4.43 -22.80 -4.30
CA ASN A 180 4.63 -21.65 -3.43
C ASN A 180 4.82 -20.37 -4.25
N PRO A 181 3.74 -19.69 -4.70
CA PRO A 181 3.84 -18.40 -5.36
C PRO A 181 4.41 -17.32 -4.42
N PRO A 182 4.80 -16.13 -4.93
CA PRO A 182 5.05 -14.97 -4.09
C PRO A 182 3.87 -14.75 -3.13
N GLN A 183 4.14 -14.79 -1.83
CA GLN A 183 3.14 -14.65 -0.78
C GLN A 183 2.76 -13.18 -0.59
N LEU A 184 1.50 -12.98 -0.24
CA LEU A 184 0.94 -11.68 0.10
C LEU A 184 1.66 -11.10 1.33
N THR A 185 2.16 -9.88 1.23
CA THR A 185 2.87 -9.19 2.33
C THR A 185 2.09 -7.96 2.82
N VAL A 186 1.33 -7.33 1.94
CA VAL A 186 0.41 -6.23 2.27
C VAL A 186 -0.93 -6.50 1.61
N ASP A 187 -2.00 -6.28 2.35
CA ASP A 187 -3.36 -6.24 1.83
C ASP A 187 -3.99 -4.90 2.15
N ILE A 188 -4.61 -4.28 1.15
CA ILE A 188 -5.41 -3.06 1.31
C ILE A 188 -6.85 -3.41 1.01
N GLY A 189 -7.71 -3.13 1.99
CA GLY A 189 -9.12 -3.52 1.96
C GLY A 189 -10.07 -2.34 1.95
N PRO A 190 -10.46 -1.78 0.78
CA PRO A 190 -11.47 -0.74 0.70
C PRO A 190 -12.89 -1.24 0.95
N PHE A 191 -13.72 -0.36 1.51
CA PHE A 191 -15.17 -0.48 1.63
C PHE A 191 -15.82 0.64 0.82
N ASN A 192 -16.72 0.28 -0.08
CA ASN A 192 -17.39 1.25 -0.95
C ASN A 192 -18.91 0.98 -1.09
N GLY A 193 -19.61 1.95 -1.67
CA GLY A 193 -21.06 1.93 -1.84
C GLY A 193 -21.59 1.00 -2.95
N VAL A 194 -20.71 0.39 -3.75
CA VAL A 194 -21.09 -0.53 -4.85
C VAL A 194 -21.24 -1.98 -4.35
N GLY A 195 -21.08 -2.20 -3.05
CA GLY A 195 -21.29 -3.49 -2.43
C GLY A 195 -19.99 -4.24 -2.22
N GLY A 196 -19.33 -3.93 -1.11
CA GLY A 196 -18.56 -4.94 -0.40
C GLY A 196 -17.26 -4.48 0.22
N HIS A 197 -16.54 -5.48 0.71
CA HIS A 197 -15.20 -5.36 1.22
C HIS A 197 -14.26 -6.02 0.21
N TRP A 198 -13.47 -5.16 -0.42
CA TRP A 198 -12.60 -5.48 -1.55
C TRP A 198 -11.18 -5.72 -1.05
N TYR A 199 -10.38 -6.45 -1.82
CA TYR A 199 -9.01 -6.78 -1.44
C TYR A 199 -8.04 -6.47 -2.58
N HIS A 200 -6.93 -5.83 -2.25
CA HIS A 200 -5.79 -5.60 -3.14
C HIS A 200 -4.54 -6.19 -2.52
N GLY A 201 -3.96 -7.16 -3.21
CA GLY A 201 -2.79 -7.87 -2.72
C GLY A 201 -1.48 -7.43 -3.34
N PHE A 202 -0.47 -7.23 -2.48
CA PHE A 202 0.89 -6.85 -2.84
C PHE A 202 1.91 -7.87 -2.31
N TYR A 203 2.97 -8.09 -3.08
CA TYR A 203 3.89 -9.23 -2.90
C TYR A 203 5.34 -8.80 -2.70
N ASN A 204 5.57 -7.53 -2.37
CA ASN A 204 6.89 -6.96 -2.20
C ASN A 204 7.48 -7.30 -0.83
N GLN A 205 8.80 -7.45 -0.77
CA GLN A 205 9.49 -7.70 0.49
C GLN A 205 9.67 -6.41 1.31
N GLY A 206 9.83 -6.56 2.63
CA GLY A 206 10.19 -5.45 3.50
C GLY A 206 11.68 -5.09 3.43
N GLY A 207 12.09 -4.06 4.18
CA GLY A 207 13.48 -3.58 4.22
C GLY A 207 13.74 -2.31 3.38
N GLY A 208 12.86 -2.02 2.42
CA GLY A 208 12.80 -0.77 1.67
C GLY A 208 11.50 -0.01 1.92
N TRP A 209 11.42 1.20 1.36
CA TRP A 209 10.14 1.87 1.13
C TRP A 209 9.49 1.25 -0.11
N THR A 210 8.18 1.03 -0.05
CA THR A 210 7.36 0.50 -1.13
C THR A 210 6.32 1.53 -1.52
N HIS A 211 6.38 2.04 -2.75
CA HIS A 211 5.28 2.80 -3.32
C HIS A 211 4.20 1.81 -3.77
N ILE A 212 3.01 1.94 -3.22
CA ILE A 212 1.84 1.14 -3.54
C ILE A 212 0.86 2.00 -4.33
N LEU A 213 0.32 1.45 -5.42
CA LEU A 213 -0.78 2.01 -6.17
C LEU A 213 -1.98 1.09 -6.10
N VAL A 214 -3.08 1.57 -5.55
CA VAL A 214 -4.40 0.93 -5.59
C VAL A 214 -5.21 1.56 -6.72
N ASP A 215 -5.71 0.74 -7.64
CA ASP A 215 -6.62 1.16 -8.71
C ASP A 215 -8.03 0.58 -8.51
N GLY A 216 -8.93 0.81 -9.47
CA GLY A 216 -10.31 0.30 -9.44
C GLY A 216 -10.43 -1.20 -9.69
N HIS A 217 -9.34 -1.96 -9.66
CA HIS A 217 -9.27 -3.39 -9.98
C HIS A 217 -8.82 -4.25 -8.80
N PRO A 218 -9.71 -4.53 -7.83
CA PRO A 218 -9.43 -5.46 -6.75
C PRO A 218 -9.22 -6.89 -7.26
N ILE A 219 -8.62 -7.75 -6.43
CA ILE A 219 -8.42 -9.18 -6.75
C ILE A 219 -9.51 -10.08 -6.17
N HIS A 220 -10.22 -9.59 -5.16
CA HIS A 220 -11.27 -10.32 -4.46
C HIS A 220 -12.31 -9.37 -3.85
N ASN A 221 -13.51 -9.89 -3.62
CA ASN A 221 -14.61 -9.26 -2.88
C ASN A 221 -15.26 -10.36 -2.04
N ASN A 222 -15.49 -10.12 -0.75
CA ASN A 222 -16.13 -11.07 0.16
C ASN A 222 -17.67 -10.99 0.20
N SER A 223 -18.28 -10.05 -0.53
CA SER A 223 -19.72 -9.79 -0.50
C SER A 223 -20.51 -10.63 -1.49
N TRP A 224 -19.83 -11.47 -2.28
CA TRP A 224 -20.46 -12.38 -3.21
C TRP A 224 -20.20 -13.82 -2.77
N ALA A 225 -21.28 -14.52 -2.40
CA ALA A 225 -21.23 -15.86 -1.85
C ALA A 225 -20.78 -16.93 -2.86
N ASP A 226 -20.89 -16.65 -4.16
CA ASP A 226 -20.41 -17.53 -5.23
C ASP A 226 -19.89 -16.75 -6.45
N ALA A 227 -19.09 -17.43 -7.27
CA ALA A 227 -18.55 -16.92 -8.54
C ALA A 227 -19.64 -16.47 -9.54
N LYS A 228 -20.88 -16.94 -9.40
CA LYS A 228 -22.00 -16.64 -10.30
C LYS A 228 -22.69 -15.32 -9.95
N SER A 229 -22.57 -14.90 -8.69
CA SER A 229 -23.10 -13.65 -8.14
C SER A 229 -22.19 -12.45 -8.44
N TYR A 230 -21.02 -12.70 -9.03
CA TYR A 230 -20.16 -11.63 -9.50
C TYR A 230 -20.92 -10.89 -10.60
N PRO A 231 -20.99 -9.54 -10.57
CA PRO A 231 -21.60 -8.76 -11.64
C PRO A 231 -20.85 -8.90 -12.97
N TYR A 232 -19.72 -9.63 -12.96
CA TYR A 232 -18.85 -9.89 -14.08
C TYR A 232 -18.69 -11.39 -14.32
N PRO A 233 -18.65 -11.85 -15.59
CA PRO A 233 -18.76 -13.26 -15.96
C PRO A 233 -17.52 -14.12 -15.64
N SER A 234 -16.52 -13.61 -14.92
CA SER A 234 -15.28 -14.30 -14.61
C SER A 234 -14.99 -14.35 -13.11
N SER A 235 -14.26 -15.38 -12.67
CA SER A 235 -13.65 -15.44 -11.33
C SER A 235 -12.63 -14.33 -11.06
N SER A 236 -12.32 -13.53 -12.08
CA SER A 236 -11.52 -12.31 -12.05
C SER A 236 -12.41 -11.07 -12.04
N LEU A 237 -12.06 -10.08 -11.22
CA LEU A 237 -12.79 -8.81 -11.12
C LEU A 237 -12.39 -7.85 -12.24
N ARG A 238 -13.32 -6.97 -12.60
CA ARG A 238 -13.14 -5.90 -13.60
C ARG A 238 -12.93 -4.54 -12.96
N ASP A 239 -12.56 -3.57 -13.79
CA ASP A 239 -12.29 -2.20 -13.37
C ASP A 239 -13.60 -1.57 -13.00
N MET A 240 -13.65 -0.98 -11.84
CA MET A 240 -14.74 -0.12 -11.45
C MET A 240 -14.40 1.37 -11.67
N GLY A 241 -13.20 1.66 -12.19
CA GLY A 241 -12.79 3.01 -12.58
C GLY A 241 -12.92 4.01 -11.43
N THR A 242 -13.44 5.20 -11.74
CA THR A 242 -13.61 6.28 -10.75
C THR A 242 -14.77 6.04 -9.79
N GLU A 243 -15.75 5.22 -10.15
CA GLU A 243 -16.89 4.90 -9.28
C GLU A 243 -16.44 4.11 -8.04
N TYR A 244 -15.40 3.28 -8.21
CA TYR A 244 -14.76 2.54 -7.12
C TYR A 244 -14.36 3.42 -5.95
N PHE A 245 -13.72 4.54 -6.24
CA PHE A 245 -13.21 5.50 -5.26
C PHE A 245 -14.25 6.51 -4.83
N SER A 246 -15.15 6.91 -5.74
CA SER A 246 -16.15 7.95 -5.48
C SER A 246 -17.18 7.55 -4.40
N THR A 247 -17.30 6.24 -4.14
CA THR A 247 -18.17 5.70 -3.10
C THR A 247 -17.40 5.07 -1.94
N MET A 248 -16.08 5.28 -1.87
CA MET A 248 -15.24 4.79 -0.79
C MET A 248 -15.49 5.61 0.49
N TYR A 249 -15.75 4.94 1.61
CA TYR A 249 -15.95 5.59 2.92
C TYR A 249 -15.01 5.07 4.01
N ARG A 250 -14.30 3.98 3.73
CA ARG A 250 -13.35 3.34 4.63
C ARG A 250 -12.41 2.47 3.83
N TRP A 251 -11.19 2.32 4.32
CA TRP A 251 -10.28 1.27 3.91
C TRP A 251 -9.36 0.90 5.05
N TYR A 252 -8.71 -0.25 4.98
CA TYR A 252 -7.61 -0.59 5.88
C TYR A 252 -6.36 -0.95 5.10
N ILE A 253 -5.23 -0.93 5.80
CA ILE A 253 -4.01 -1.63 5.41
C ILE A 253 -3.63 -2.62 6.50
N THR A 254 -3.27 -3.82 6.07
CA THR A 254 -2.78 -4.89 6.93
C THR A 254 -1.54 -5.54 6.33
N PHE A 255 -0.72 -6.12 7.20
CA PHE A 255 0.55 -6.75 6.85
C PHE A 255 0.45 -8.25 7.14
N LEU A 256 1.05 -9.08 6.29
CA LEU A 256 1.00 -10.54 6.40
C LEU A 256 2.41 -11.12 6.47
N PRO A 257 2.63 -12.31 7.06
CA PRO A 257 1.63 -13.27 7.53
C PRO A 257 1.00 -12.91 8.88
N TYR A 258 -0.20 -13.46 9.12
CA TYR A 258 -0.98 -13.21 10.32
C TYR A 258 -0.29 -13.58 11.64
N GLU A 259 0.60 -14.57 11.63
CA GLU A 259 1.34 -15.00 12.82
C GLU A 259 2.41 -13.99 13.29
N GLY A 260 2.87 -13.08 12.41
CA GLY A 260 4.04 -12.28 12.72
C GLY A 260 4.86 -11.81 11.52
N ILE A 261 5.01 -10.49 11.35
CA ILE A 261 5.91 -9.94 10.31
C ILE A 261 7.36 -9.73 10.80
N SER A 262 7.57 -9.44 12.10
CA SER A 262 8.90 -9.30 12.72
C SER A 262 8.82 -9.51 14.24
N VAL A 263 9.97 -9.53 14.91
CA VAL A 263 10.08 -9.67 16.37
C VAL A 263 9.95 -8.28 17.01
N PRO A 264 9.02 -8.05 17.96
CA PRO A 264 8.92 -6.78 18.67
C PRO A 264 10.22 -6.43 19.44
N PRO A 265 10.56 -5.14 19.58
CA PRO A 265 9.81 -4.00 19.09
C PRO A 265 10.21 -3.70 17.64
N TYR A 266 9.20 -3.57 16.78
CA TYR A 266 9.42 -3.15 15.40
C TYR A 266 8.48 -2.00 15.05
N SER A 267 8.66 -1.44 13.87
CA SER A 267 7.77 -0.42 13.37
C SER A 267 7.48 -0.63 11.89
N VAL A 268 6.32 -0.11 11.49
CA VAL A 268 5.91 0.06 10.11
C VAL A 268 5.63 1.55 9.92
N TRP A 269 5.99 2.09 8.77
CA TRP A 269 5.72 3.48 8.44
C TRP A 269 4.81 3.57 7.21
N ILE A 270 3.92 4.56 7.20
CA ILE A 270 3.05 4.90 6.08
C ILE A 270 3.23 6.39 5.79
N ASP A 271 3.41 6.74 4.52
CA ASP A 271 3.67 8.10 4.10
C ASP A 271 2.98 8.43 2.76
N GLU A 272 2.85 9.72 2.45
CA GLU A 272 2.39 10.24 1.15
C GLU A 272 1.10 9.58 0.63
N ILE A 273 0.06 9.50 1.47
CA ILE A 273 -1.23 8.93 1.07
C ILE A 273 -1.98 9.93 0.18
N GLU A 274 -2.26 9.56 -1.06
CA GLU A 274 -2.87 10.44 -2.05
C GLU A 274 -4.00 9.75 -2.83
N PHE A 275 -5.15 10.41 -2.93
CA PHE A 275 -6.15 10.11 -3.95
C PHE A 275 -5.93 11.05 -5.12
N TYR A 276 -5.81 10.51 -6.33
CA TYR A 276 -5.67 11.34 -7.53
C TYR A 276 -6.33 10.68 -8.75
N ASN A 277 -6.52 11.50 -9.78
CA ASN A 277 -6.95 11.05 -11.09
C ASN A 277 -5.76 11.03 -12.03
N ASP A 278 -5.46 9.85 -12.58
CA ASP A 278 -4.55 9.69 -13.71
C ASP A 278 -5.38 9.68 -15.01
N PRO A 279 -5.27 10.70 -15.87
CA PRO A 279 -6.03 10.77 -17.11
C PRO A 279 -5.48 9.86 -18.21
N GLU A 280 -4.25 9.33 -18.07
CA GLU A 280 -3.67 8.43 -19.06
C GLU A 280 -4.43 7.10 -19.06
N PRO A 281 -4.83 6.55 -20.22
CA PRO A 281 -5.35 5.19 -20.32
C PRO A 281 -4.30 4.18 -19.85
N GLN A 282 -4.68 3.29 -18.94
CA GLN A 282 -3.76 2.36 -18.29
C GLN A 282 -4.19 0.92 -18.54
N ASN A 283 -3.24 -0.02 -18.53
CA ASN A 283 -3.55 -1.45 -18.57
C ASN A 283 -4.16 -1.89 -17.24
N ASN A 284 -5.42 -1.57 -17.09
CA ASN A 284 -6.22 -1.97 -15.96
C ASN A 284 -6.66 -3.45 -16.14
N GLU A 285 -6.62 -4.01 -17.35
CA GLU A 285 -7.09 -5.38 -17.63
C GLU A 285 -6.22 -6.49 -17.04
N THR A 286 -4.89 -6.43 -17.11
CA THR A 286 -4.04 -7.57 -16.68
C THR A 286 -3.05 -7.25 -15.57
N ILE A 287 -2.92 -5.99 -15.19
CA ILE A 287 -1.99 -5.53 -14.16
C ILE A 287 -2.80 -4.77 -13.11
N ASN A 288 -2.99 -5.39 -11.96
CA ASN A 288 -3.84 -4.87 -10.89
C ASN A 288 -2.96 -4.40 -9.74
N SER A 289 -3.17 -3.14 -9.32
CA SER A 289 -2.53 -2.52 -8.17
C SER A 289 -1.02 -2.79 -8.05
N PRO A 290 -0.16 -2.14 -8.86
CA PRO A 290 1.27 -2.35 -8.80
C PRO A 290 1.90 -1.70 -7.57
N ALA A 291 3.05 -2.25 -7.17
CA ALA A 291 3.90 -1.70 -6.14
C ALA A 291 5.38 -1.81 -6.51
N ILE A 292 6.16 -0.77 -6.20
CA ILE A 292 7.61 -0.74 -6.38
C ILE A 292 8.30 -0.56 -5.03
N THR A 293 9.22 -1.46 -4.68
CA THR A 293 10.11 -1.30 -3.52
C THR A 293 11.49 -0.88 -4.00
N TYR A 294 12.13 0.07 -3.31
CA TYR A 294 13.56 0.33 -3.48
C TYR A 294 14.33 -0.12 -2.25
N HIS A 295 15.34 -0.95 -2.47
CA HIS A 295 16.29 -1.41 -1.47
C HIS A 295 17.62 -0.68 -1.69
N PRO A 296 18.01 0.27 -0.82
CA PRO A 296 19.24 1.05 -1.02
C PRO A 296 20.50 0.18 -0.90
N GLU A 297 20.42 -0.94 -0.18
CA GLU A 297 21.50 -1.90 0.02
C GLU A 297 20.92 -3.31 -0.20
N PRO A 298 21.31 -4.07 -1.24
CA PRO A 298 22.40 -3.87 -2.22
C PRO A 298 22.01 -3.08 -3.50
N ASN A 299 21.23 -1.99 -3.39
CA ASN A 299 20.82 -1.11 -4.50
C ASN A 299 20.05 -1.84 -5.62
N PHE A 300 18.80 -2.19 -5.36
CA PHE A 300 17.91 -2.78 -6.36
C PHE A 300 16.45 -2.40 -6.11
N PHE A 301 15.59 -2.68 -7.07
CA PHE A 301 14.14 -2.48 -6.97
C PHE A 301 13.41 -3.82 -7.05
N GLU A 302 12.19 -3.84 -6.54
CA GLU A 302 11.23 -4.94 -6.75
C GLU A 302 9.95 -4.38 -7.32
N VAL A 303 9.30 -5.15 -8.19
CA VAL A 303 7.92 -4.93 -8.60
C VAL A 303 7.05 -6.06 -8.07
N GLY A 304 5.87 -5.74 -7.57
CA GLY A 304 4.84 -6.69 -7.21
C GLY A 304 3.47 -6.20 -7.66
N PHE A 305 2.63 -7.10 -8.17
CA PHE A 305 1.26 -6.80 -8.58
C PHE A 305 0.47 -8.10 -8.75
N SER A 306 -0.84 -7.98 -8.95
CA SER A 306 -1.69 -9.11 -9.25
C SER A 306 -2.07 -9.14 -10.73
N ASP A 307 -1.93 -10.32 -11.34
CA ASP A 307 -2.47 -10.65 -12.65
C ASP A 307 -3.98 -10.93 -12.55
N LYS A 308 -4.75 -10.51 -13.54
CA LYS A 308 -6.17 -10.87 -13.67
C LYS A 308 -6.38 -12.38 -13.81
N TYR A 309 -5.47 -13.07 -14.50
CA TYR A 309 -5.66 -14.49 -14.83
C TYR A 309 -5.21 -15.42 -13.69
N LYS A 310 -6.11 -16.31 -13.26
CA LYS A 310 -5.88 -17.38 -12.27
C LYS A 310 -6.52 -18.67 -12.74
N ASN A 311 -6.03 -19.82 -12.25
CA ASN A 311 -6.58 -21.16 -12.50
C ASN A 311 -6.73 -21.52 -13.99
N ASN A 312 -5.84 -21.06 -14.87
CA ASN A 312 -5.99 -21.23 -16.31
C ASN A 312 -4.71 -21.78 -16.97
N GLU A 313 -4.88 -22.70 -17.91
CA GLU A 313 -3.83 -23.17 -18.84
C GLU A 313 -3.27 -22.06 -19.75
N HIS A 314 -3.90 -20.89 -19.74
CA HIS A 314 -3.49 -19.69 -20.49
C HIS A 314 -2.93 -18.57 -19.58
N SER A 315 -2.64 -18.87 -18.31
CA SER A 315 -2.04 -17.92 -17.35
C SER A 315 -0.51 -17.85 -17.41
N ASP A 316 0.10 -18.28 -18.52
CA ASP A 316 1.52 -18.10 -18.82
C ASP A 316 1.80 -16.63 -19.18
N SER A 317 1.63 -15.76 -18.19
CA SER A 317 1.75 -14.33 -18.37
C SER A 317 3.23 -13.92 -18.38
N LYS A 318 3.61 -13.08 -19.34
CA LYS A 318 4.93 -12.47 -19.49
C LYS A 318 4.81 -10.96 -19.47
N TYR A 319 5.68 -10.31 -18.71
CA TYR A 319 5.66 -8.87 -18.50
C TYR A 319 6.99 -8.24 -18.88
N GLU A 320 6.95 -6.96 -19.23
CA GLU A 320 8.10 -6.10 -19.49
C GLU A 320 8.04 -4.85 -18.63
N VAL A 321 9.12 -4.56 -17.90
CA VAL A 321 9.26 -3.34 -17.09
C VAL A 321 10.29 -2.42 -17.70
N ARG A 322 9.88 -1.16 -17.89
CA ARG A 322 10.74 -0.08 -18.33
C ARG A 322 10.76 1.04 -17.32
N TYR A 323 11.81 1.85 -17.36
CA TYR A 323 11.99 3.02 -16.52
C TYR A 323 12.46 4.26 -17.30
N SER A 324 12.23 5.42 -16.70
CA SER A 324 12.69 6.72 -17.16
C SER A 324 12.81 7.69 -15.99
N PHE A 325 13.61 8.74 -16.14
CA PHE A 325 13.64 9.88 -15.19
C PHE A 325 12.66 10.99 -15.61
N SER A 326 11.77 10.70 -16.56
CA SER A 326 10.66 11.54 -16.98
C SER A 326 9.41 10.67 -17.12
N GLN A 327 8.24 11.28 -17.00
CA GLN A 327 6.98 10.57 -17.04
C GLN A 327 6.84 9.73 -18.33
N ILE A 328 6.51 8.45 -18.15
CA ILE A 328 6.22 7.53 -19.24
C ILE A 328 4.72 7.67 -19.60
N THR A 329 4.36 7.57 -20.87
CA THR A 329 2.99 7.50 -21.41
C THR A 329 2.93 6.34 -22.41
N ASN A 330 1.75 6.00 -22.91
CA ASN A 330 1.63 4.98 -23.96
C ASN A 330 2.43 5.37 -25.22
N ASP A 331 2.44 6.67 -25.57
CA ASP A 331 3.11 7.20 -26.75
C ASP A 331 4.65 7.10 -26.67
N ASN A 332 5.22 7.33 -25.48
CA ASN A 332 6.67 7.38 -25.29
C ASN A 332 7.25 6.11 -24.65
N TYR A 333 6.44 5.08 -24.37
CA TYR A 333 6.88 3.83 -23.72
C TYR A 333 8.08 3.18 -24.43
N LYS A 334 8.09 3.21 -25.76
CA LYS A 334 9.17 2.65 -26.58
C LYS A 334 10.53 3.34 -26.35
N ASP A 335 10.54 4.58 -25.88
CA ASP A 335 11.73 5.39 -25.62
C ASP A 335 12.24 5.21 -24.17
N ALA A 336 11.42 4.63 -23.29
CA ALA A 336 11.84 4.25 -21.94
C ALA A 336 12.82 3.07 -21.99
N LYS A 337 13.73 3.01 -21.01
CA LYS A 337 14.78 1.99 -20.94
C LYS A 337 14.27 0.72 -20.26
N PRO A 338 14.58 -0.49 -20.76
CA PRO A 338 14.28 -1.72 -20.03
C PRO A 338 15.08 -1.78 -18.73
N VAL A 339 14.45 -2.31 -17.68
CA VAL A 339 15.17 -2.66 -16.44
C VAL A 339 16.04 -3.91 -16.67
N ILE A 340 17.02 -4.13 -15.79
CA ILE A 340 17.78 -5.38 -15.75
C ILE A 340 17.13 -6.28 -14.69
N VAL A 341 16.28 -7.21 -15.12
CA VAL A 341 15.68 -8.21 -14.24
C VAL A 341 16.80 -9.04 -13.59
N GLN A 342 16.75 -9.17 -12.26
CA GLN A 342 17.71 -9.95 -11.49
C GLN A 342 17.24 -11.40 -11.37
N PRO A 343 18.16 -12.38 -11.34
CA PRO A 343 17.79 -13.76 -11.14
C PRO A 343 17.26 -13.99 -9.72
N ASP A 344 16.24 -14.84 -9.58
CA ASP A 344 15.73 -15.32 -8.30
C ASP A 344 15.26 -16.78 -8.44
N ASP A 345 16.03 -17.69 -7.85
CA ASP A 345 15.80 -19.14 -7.92
C ASP A 345 14.50 -19.56 -7.23
N ARG A 346 14.00 -18.80 -6.25
CA ARG A 346 12.74 -19.10 -5.54
C ARG A 346 11.57 -19.12 -6.53
N TYR A 347 11.63 -18.23 -7.52
CA TYR A 347 10.55 -17.99 -8.47
C TYR A 347 10.95 -18.25 -9.92
N ASN A 348 12.01 -19.06 -10.15
CA ASN A 348 12.51 -19.41 -11.49
C ASN A 348 12.72 -18.18 -12.40
N ILE A 349 13.14 -17.05 -11.83
CA ILE A 349 13.42 -15.83 -12.61
C ILE A 349 14.87 -15.89 -13.05
N SER A 350 15.09 -15.79 -14.36
CA SER A 350 16.41 -15.64 -14.95
C SER A 350 16.74 -14.18 -15.17
N MET A 351 18.03 -13.84 -15.15
CA MET A 351 18.48 -12.51 -15.52
C MET A 351 18.02 -12.16 -16.94
N ASN A 352 17.48 -10.95 -17.12
CA ASN A 352 17.02 -10.48 -18.42
C ASN A 352 17.25 -8.97 -18.56
N ILE A 353 17.97 -8.56 -19.60
CA ILE A 353 18.32 -7.15 -19.85
C ILE A 353 17.24 -6.38 -20.64
N ASP A 354 16.27 -7.08 -21.19
CA ASP A 354 15.14 -6.51 -21.93
C ASP A 354 13.98 -6.15 -21.00
N GLY A 355 14.17 -6.24 -19.68
CA GLY A 355 13.15 -5.94 -18.67
C GLY A 355 12.06 -7.00 -18.56
N GLN A 356 12.26 -8.18 -19.15
CA GLN A 356 11.21 -9.18 -19.30
C GLN A 356 11.29 -10.30 -18.26
N PHE A 357 10.14 -10.69 -17.71
CA PHE A 357 10.04 -11.84 -16.82
C PHE A 357 8.69 -12.54 -16.94
N ASN A 358 8.65 -13.82 -16.58
CA ASN A 358 7.42 -14.60 -16.57
C ASN A 358 6.83 -14.60 -15.18
N LYS A 359 5.50 -14.64 -15.11
CA LYS A 359 4.79 -15.01 -13.90
C LYS A 359 5.22 -16.41 -13.46
N PHE A 360 5.57 -16.55 -12.19
CA PHE A 360 6.12 -17.80 -11.67
C PHE A 360 5.12 -18.97 -11.71
N TRP A 361 3.86 -18.70 -11.33
CA TRP A 361 2.86 -19.74 -11.16
C TRP A 361 1.56 -19.38 -11.85
N THR A 362 1.13 -20.21 -12.79
CA THR A 362 -0.06 -19.96 -13.64
C THR A 362 -1.37 -19.98 -12.85
N TYR A 363 -1.44 -20.81 -11.81
CA TYR A 363 -2.65 -20.97 -11.01
C TYR A 363 -2.99 -19.74 -10.17
N TYR A 364 -1.99 -19.06 -9.59
CA TYR A 364 -2.19 -17.94 -8.67
C TYR A 364 -2.01 -16.60 -9.37
N PRO A 365 -2.67 -15.50 -8.96
CA PRO A 365 -2.51 -14.19 -9.61
C PRO A 365 -1.19 -13.48 -9.28
N ASN A 366 -0.40 -13.99 -8.34
CA ASN A 366 0.71 -13.28 -7.72
C ASN A 366 1.88 -13.10 -8.69
N VAL A 367 2.30 -11.86 -8.92
CA VAL A 367 3.44 -11.51 -9.78
C VAL A 367 4.47 -10.72 -8.97
N TRP A 368 5.73 -11.10 -9.06
CA TRP A 368 6.85 -10.41 -8.43
C TRP A 368 8.13 -10.59 -9.23
N ALA A 369 8.99 -9.57 -9.26
CA ALA A 369 10.36 -9.67 -9.76
C ALA A 369 11.27 -8.61 -9.13
N ALA A 370 12.53 -8.95 -8.93
CA ALA A 370 13.59 -8.00 -8.61
C ALA A 370 14.28 -7.49 -9.88
N PHE A 371 14.69 -6.24 -9.90
CA PHE A 371 15.40 -5.63 -11.03
C PHE A 371 16.34 -4.51 -10.59
N LYS A 372 17.24 -4.14 -11.49
CA LYS A 372 18.15 -3.00 -11.37
C LYS A 372 17.97 -2.04 -12.53
N LEU A 373 18.40 -0.79 -12.34
CA LEU A 373 18.53 0.13 -13.46
C LEU A 373 19.83 -0.18 -14.22
N SER A 374 20.07 0.51 -15.34
CA SER A 374 21.37 0.40 -16.01
C SER A 374 22.47 0.90 -15.07
N PRO A 375 23.70 0.34 -15.10
CA PRO A 375 24.79 0.77 -14.21
C PRO A 375 25.06 2.27 -14.27
N GLN A 376 24.90 2.90 -15.44
CA GLN A 376 25.06 4.34 -15.62
C GLN A 376 23.95 5.13 -14.89
N ASP A 377 22.71 4.64 -14.91
CA ASP A 377 21.58 5.32 -14.30
C ASP A 377 21.44 5.06 -12.81
N GLU A 378 22.02 3.97 -12.26
CA GLU A 378 22.07 3.74 -10.81
C GLU A 378 22.76 4.88 -10.06
N THR A 379 23.74 5.54 -10.69
CA THR A 379 24.44 6.71 -10.11
C THR A 379 23.52 7.91 -9.89
N LYS A 380 22.38 7.97 -10.59
CA LYS A 380 21.37 9.03 -10.47
C LYS A 380 20.39 8.81 -9.31
N LEU A 381 20.41 7.63 -8.68
CA LEU A 381 19.54 7.29 -7.56
C LEU A 381 20.03 8.00 -6.29
N THR A 382 19.77 9.29 -6.19
CA THR A 382 20.02 10.11 -4.98
C THR A 382 18.69 10.41 -4.29
N SER A 383 18.71 10.71 -2.98
CA SER A 383 17.48 11.09 -2.27
C SER A 383 16.75 12.23 -2.99
N GLY A 384 15.44 12.10 -3.18
CA GLY A 384 14.60 13.02 -3.94
C GLY A 384 14.52 12.74 -5.44
N THR A 385 15.34 11.86 -6.00
CA THR A 385 15.24 11.47 -7.42
C THR A 385 13.93 10.73 -7.65
N ARG A 386 13.12 11.18 -8.61
CA ARG A 386 11.93 10.46 -9.06
C ARG A 386 12.28 9.58 -10.27
N VAL A 387 11.89 8.32 -10.20
CA VAL A 387 12.00 7.35 -11.30
C VAL A 387 10.60 6.92 -11.68
N TYR A 388 10.27 6.98 -12.97
CA TYR A 388 8.99 6.54 -13.50
C TYR A 388 9.15 5.15 -14.08
N PHE A 389 8.24 4.24 -13.74
CA PHE A 389 8.18 2.87 -14.23
C PHE A 389 6.92 2.64 -15.06
N ALA A 390 7.04 1.76 -16.05
CA ALA A 390 5.94 1.27 -16.86
C ALA A 390 6.04 -0.25 -16.98
N ILE A 391 4.92 -0.93 -16.71
CA ILE A 391 4.76 -2.38 -16.79
C ILE A 391 3.85 -2.66 -17.98
N LYS A 392 4.26 -3.58 -18.84
CA LYS A 392 3.49 -3.99 -20.01
C LYS A 392 3.29 -5.49 -20.01
N ASP A 393 2.07 -5.94 -20.30
CA ASP A 393 1.79 -7.35 -20.54
C ASP A 393 2.10 -7.67 -22.00
N ILE A 394 3.08 -8.55 -22.22
CA ILE A 394 3.57 -8.97 -23.53
C ILE A 394 3.26 -10.44 -23.82
N SER A 395 2.30 -11.00 -23.08
CA SER A 395 1.89 -12.40 -23.22
C SER A 395 1.27 -12.66 -24.59
N LYS A 396 1.68 -13.76 -25.23
CA LYS A 396 1.05 -14.22 -26.48
C LYS A 396 -0.13 -15.12 -26.14
N ARG A 397 -1.34 -14.55 -26.05
CA ARG A 397 -2.57 -15.31 -25.78
C ARG A 397 -3.37 -15.50 -27.08
N PRO A 398 -3.89 -16.71 -27.37
CA PRO A 398 -4.76 -16.91 -28.51
C PRO A 398 -6.05 -16.09 -28.35
N TYR A 399 -6.48 -15.44 -29.43
CA TYR A 399 -7.57 -14.46 -29.49
C TYR A 399 -8.96 -15.01 -29.10
N ASN A 400 -9.13 -16.34 -29.11
CA ASN A 400 -10.40 -17.01 -28.90
C ASN A 400 -10.56 -17.54 -27.47
N LEU A 401 -10.46 -16.68 -26.46
CA LEU A 401 -10.84 -17.07 -25.09
C LEU A 401 -12.37 -17.12 -24.88
N GLY A 402 -13.17 -16.80 -25.91
CA GLY A 402 -14.57 -17.26 -26.14
C GLY A 402 -15.66 -16.88 -25.13
N THR A 403 -15.30 -16.55 -23.90
CA THR A 403 -16.18 -16.29 -22.75
C THR A 403 -15.57 -15.32 -21.74
N PHE A 404 -14.24 -15.15 -21.73
CA PHE A 404 -13.52 -14.30 -20.77
C PHE A 404 -13.33 -12.85 -21.22
N ASP A 405 -13.27 -12.59 -22.54
CA ASP A 405 -13.18 -11.24 -23.12
C ASP A 405 -14.57 -10.84 -23.68
N ARG A 406 -15.56 -10.63 -22.79
CA ARG A 406 -16.91 -10.15 -23.20
C ARG A 406 -16.95 -8.62 -23.28
N GLU A 407 -17.74 -8.13 -24.23
CA GLU A 407 -17.99 -6.70 -24.52
C GLU A 407 -18.06 -5.85 -23.23
N GLY A 408 -17.14 -4.88 -23.12
CA GLY A 408 -16.85 -4.11 -21.91
C GLY A 408 -15.35 -4.10 -21.56
N ASP A 409 -14.63 -5.21 -21.77
CA ASP A 409 -13.18 -5.32 -21.51
C ASP A 409 -12.31 -4.83 -22.68
N ASN A 410 -12.96 -4.40 -23.78
CA ASN A 410 -12.32 -3.74 -24.90
C ASN A 410 -12.61 -2.24 -24.79
N ALA A 411 -11.64 -1.40 -24.43
CA ALA A 411 -11.69 -0.08 -25.04
C ALA A 411 -11.33 -0.27 -26.53
N ILE A 412 -12.31 0.04 -27.37
CA ILE A 412 -12.31 -0.29 -28.79
C ILE A 412 -11.32 0.66 -29.47
N VAL A 413 -10.15 0.15 -29.88
CA VAL A 413 -9.37 0.78 -30.93
C VAL A 413 -9.85 0.18 -32.25
N PRO A 414 -10.44 0.96 -33.17
CA PRO A 414 -10.80 0.45 -34.48
C PRO A 414 -9.52 0.05 -35.23
N SER A 415 -9.30 -1.23 -35.46
CA SER A 415 -8.34 -1.74 -36.45
C SER A 415 -9.07 -2.60 -37.47
N ALA A 416 -8.53 -2.68 -38.68
CA ALA A 416 -9.16 -3.31 -39.84
C ALA A 416 -9.39 -4.83 -39.70
N ASP A 417 -8.96 -5.44 -38.59
CA ASP A 417 -8.78 -6.88 -38.43
C ASP A 417 -9.58 -7.48 -37.24
N GLY A 418 -10.33 -6.67 -36.48
CA GLY A 418 -11.10 -7.13 -35.30
C GLY A 418 -10.72 -6.46 -33.96
N LYS A 419 -11.45 -6.80 -32.88
CA LYS A 419 -11.35 -6.21 -31.52
C LYS A 419 -9.97 -6.51 -30.88
N LYS A 420 -8.98 -5.62 -30.93
CA LYS A 420 -7.66 -5.86 -30.31
C LYS A 420 -7.69 -5.53 -28.81
N ARG A 421 -7.05 -6.36 -27.96
CA ARG A 421 -6.69 -5.95 -26.58
C ARG A 421 -5.83 -4.69 -26.67
N ILE A 422 -6.17 -3.67 -25.88
CA ILE A 422 -5.36 -2.45 -25.91
C ILE A 422 -4.04 -2.76 -25.24
N ASP A 423 -2.98 -2.54 -26.01
CA ASP A 423 -1.60 -2.79 -25.62
C ASP A 423 -1.08 -1.65 -24.72
N LEU A 424 -1.84 -1.33 -23.67
CA LEU A 424 -1.56 -0.25 -22.75
C LEU A 424 -0.48 -0.65 -21.76
N ILE A 425 0.14 0.38 -21.17
CA ILE A 425 1.05 0.22 -20.04
C ILE A 425 0.31 0.45 -18.73
N LYS A 426 0.80 -0.15 -17.65
CA LYS A 426 0.53 0.28 -16.28
C LYS A 426 1.70 1.13 -15.79
N ARG A 427 1.44 2.31 -15.24
CA ARG A 427 2.47 3.23 -14.75
C ARG A 427 2.46 3.33 -13.23
N ILE A 428 3.65 3.51 -12.67
CA ILE A 428 3.89 3.82 -11.27
C ILE A 428 5.24 4.53 -11.20
N ASP A 429 5.42 5.51 -10.35
CA ASP A 429 6.71 6.15 -10.14
C ASP A 429 7.31 5.79 -8.77
N TYR A 430 8.48 6.34 -8.45
CA TYR A 430 9.12 6.12 -7.17
C TYR A 430 10.03 7.29 -6.83
N ILE A 431 9.86 7.90 -5.66
CA ILE A 431 10.77 8.88 -5.09
C ILE A 431 11.82 8.15 -4.26
N VAL A 432 13.08 8.25 -4.69
CA VAL A 432 14.22 7.65 -4.00
C VAL A 432 14.41 8.32 -2.64
N ASP A 433 14.45 7.52 -1.58
CA ASP A 433 14.92 7.93 -0.26
C ASP A 433 16.09 7.02 0.16
N LYS A 434 17.29 7.59 0.24
CA LYS A 434 18.49 6.90 0.75
C LYS A 434 18.73 7.15 2.24
N ASN A 435 17.93 7.96 2.92
CA ASN A 435 18.09 8.24 4.36
C ASN A 435 17.58 7.10 5.24
N VAL A 436 17.86 5.85 4.85
CA VAL A 436 17.57 4.66 5.65
C VAL A 436 18.63 4.55 6.76
N GLN A 437 18.55 5.44 7.76
CA GLN A 437 19.10 5.09 9.06
C GLN A 437 18.12 4.12 9.72
N ILE A 438 18.44 2.83 9.66
CA ILE A 438 17.86 1.85 10.57
C ILE A 438 18.42 2.19 11.95
N VAL A 439 17.75 3.08 12.69
CA VAL A 439 18.02 3.26 14.11
C VAL A 439 17.09 2.27 14.80
N PRO A 440 17.60 1.15 15.38
CA PRO A 440 16.79 0.33 16.27
C PRO A 440 16.20 1.26 17.33
N PRO A 441 14.96 1.06 17.81
CA PRO A 441 14.44 1.84 18.90
C PRO A 441 15.44 1.78 20.06
N LYS A 442 16.17 2.86 20.31
CA LYS A 442 16.97 2.99 21.51
C LYS A 442 15.97 3.10 22.65
N ILE A 443 15.89 2.04 23.45
CA ILE A 443 15.36 2.15 24.79
C ILE A 443 16.37 3.04 25.52
N ASP A 444 15.96 4.25 25.85
CA ASP A 444 16.82 5.20 26.57
C ASP A 444 16.92 4.71 28.03
N ASP A 445 17.85 3.78 28.28
CA ASP A 445 18.09 3.18 29.60
C ASP A 445 18.82 4.14 30.56
N ASN A 446 19.06 5.39 30.17
CA ASN A 446 19.73 6.37 31.03
C ASN A 446 18.79 7.05 32.03
N LYS A 447 18.26 6.27 32.98
CA LYS A 447 18.00 6.78 34.33
C LYS A 447 19.31 6.73 35.12
N ASN A 448 20.07 7.83 35.13
CA ASN A 448 20.70 8.29 36.38
C ASN A 448 21.23 9.73 36.34
N LYS A 449 20.60 10.57 37.18
CA LYS A 449 21.11 11.78 37.84
C LYS A 449 21.52 12.96 36.93
N LYS A 450 20.61 13.92 36.75
CA LYS A 450 20.82 15.34 37.10
C LYS A 450 19.50 16.13 37.14
N ARG A 451 19.49 17.11 38.05
CA ARG A 451 18.42 17.98 38.61
C ARG A 451 17.28 18.43 37.67
N PRO A 452 16.10 18.78 38.23
CA PRO A 452 14.95 19.26 37.45
C PRO A 452 15.27 20.59 36.76
N GLN A 453 15.29 20.58 35.42
CA GLN A 453 15.13 21.82 34.67
C GLN A 453 13.67 22.25 34.79
N LYS A 454 13.47 23.45 35.35
CA LYS A 454 12.19 24.16 35.34
C LYS A 454 11.69 24.24 33.90
N VAL A 455 10.61 23.52 33.60
CA VAL A 455 9.81 23.71 32.40
C VAL A 455 9.23 25.13 32.48
N LYS A 456 9.73 26.03 31.63
CA LYS A 456 9.12 27.34 31.43
C LYS A 456 7.77 27.12 30.75
N ASN A 457 6.71 27.51 31.44
CA ASN A 457 5.36 27.66 30.91
C ASN A 457 5.38 28.36 29.54
N LEU A 458 4.86 27.70 28.50
CA LEU A 458 4.52 28.38 27.25
C LEU A 458 3.11 28.94 27.38
N ARG A 459 3.04 30.28 27.37
CA ARG A 459 1.82 31.08 27.32
C ARG A 459 1.07 30.84 26.01
N ILE A 460 -0.24 30.68 26.14
CA ILE A 460 -1.23 30.88 25.08
C ILE A 460 -1.34 32.40 24.87
N ILE A 461 -1.12 32.88 23.65
CA ILE A 461 -1.63 34.17 23.19
C ILE A 461 -2.26 33.95 21.81
N SER A 462 -3.48 34.48 21.70
CA SER A 462 -4.45 34.50 20.62
C SER A 462 -3.91 34.71 19.22
#